data_AF-A0A520C3P0-F1
#
_entry.id   AF-A0A520C3P0-F1
#
_cell.length_a   1.000
_cell.length_b   1.000
_cell.length_c   1.000
_cell.angle_alpha   90.00
_cell.angle_beta   90.00
_cell.angle_gamma   90.00
#
_symmetry.space_group_name_H-M   'P 1'
#
loop_
_entity.id
_entity.type
_entity.pdbx_description
1 polymer ?
#
loop_
_entity_poly.entity_id
_entity_poly.type
_entity_poly.pdbx_seq_one_letter_code
_entity_poly.pdbx_strand_id
1 'polypeptide(L)'
;MFKNLRLLLLPFNVIYALVVYVRNKFYDWGIFKSTSFDLPIICVGNLAVGGSGKTPTTEYLVRLLSNYKVAILSRGYGRKTKGFVLADD
;
A
#
# COMPACT_ATOMS: atom_id res chain seq x y z
N MET A 1 -24.74 -18.49 11.92
CA MET A 1 -25.74 -17.39 11.99
C MET A 1 -25.21 -16.02 11.52
N PHE A 2 -24.17 -15.93 10.67
CA PHE A 2 -23.64 -14.64 10.12
C PHE A 2 -23.35 -14.65 8.61
N LYS A 3 -23.78 -15.68 7.87
CA LYS A 3 -23.49 -15.83 6.43
C LYS A 3 -24.10 -14.71 5.57
N ASN A 4 -25.21 -14.11 6.03
CA ASN A 4 -26.00 -13.14 5.26
C ASN A 4 -25.50 -11.69 5.39
N LEU A 5 -24.62 -11.39 6.34
CA LEU A 5 -24.12 -10.02 6.55
C LEU A 5 -23.24 -9.56 5.38
N ARG A 6 -22.54 -10.50 4.72
CA ARG A 6 -21.77 -10.23 3.50
C ARG A 6 -22.68 -9.77 2.35
N LEU A 7 -23.87 -10.34 2.25
CA LEU A 7 -24.84 -9.98 1.21
C LEU A 7 -25.29 -8.52 1.37
N LEU A 8 -25.50 -8.07 2.61
CA LEU A 8 -25.85 -6.68 2.93
C LEU A 8 -24.74 -5.68 2.56
N LEU A 9 -23.47 -6.12 2.58
CA LEU A 9 -22.31 -5.29 2.21
C LEU A 9 -22.01 -5.32 0.70
N LEU A 10 -22.65 -6.18 -0.09
CA LEU A 10 -22.46 -6.23 -1.54
C LEU A 10 -22.72 -4.90 -2.28
N PRO A 11 -23.81 -4.15 -2.03
CA PRO A 11 -24.01 -2.86 -2.70
C PRO A 11 -22.85 -1.90 -2.41
N PHE A 12 -22.34 -1.87 -1.18
CA PHE A 12 -21.18 -1.06 -0.80
C PHE A 12 -19.90 -1.53 -1.51
N ASN A 13 -19.73 -2.85 -1.68
CA ASN A 13 -18.58 -3.41 -2.38
C ASN A 13 -18.58 -3.01 -3.87
N VAL A 14 -19.74 -3.01 -4.54
CA VAL A 14 -19.83 -2.60 -5.96
C VAL A 14 -19.43 -1.13 -6.12
N ILE A 15 -19.92 -0.26 -5.25
CA ILE A 15 -19.55 1.16 -5.26
C ILE A 15 -18.05 1.33 -5.01
N TYR A 16 -17.51 0.65 -3.99
CA TYR A 16 -16.08 0.67 -3.70
C TYR A 16 -15.24 0.19 -4.89
N ALA A 17 -15.63 -0.92 -5.52
CA ALA A 17 -14.95 -1.48 -6.68
C ALA A 17 -14.99 -0.51 -7.88
N LEU A 18 -16.13 0.13 -8.13
CA LEU A 18 -16.26 1.12 -9.19
C LEU A 18 -15.35 2.33 -8.94
N VAL A 19 -15.31 2.85 -7.72
CA VAL A 19 -14.42 3.97 -7.35
C VAL A 19 -12.95 3.60 -7.54
N VAL A 20 -12.53 2.42 -7.07
CA VAL A 20 -11.15 1.94 -7.25
C VAL A 20 -10.82 1.73 -8.72
N TYR A 21 -11.75 1.17 -9.50
CA TYR A 21 -11.58 0.96 -10.93
C TYR A 21 -11.37 2.28 -11.67
N VAL A 22 -12.26 3.26 -11.47
CA VAL A 22 -12.16 4.59 -12.11
C VAL A 22 -10.86 5.28 -11.70
N ARG A 23 -10.49 5.25 -10.40
CA ARG A 23 -9.23 5.82 -9.92
C ARG A 23 -8.01 5.20 -10.62
N ASN A 24 -8.00 3.87 -10.74
CA ASN A 24 -6.89 3.17 -11.40
C ASN A 24 -6.82 3.53 -12.90
N LYS A 25 -7.98 3.65 -13.59
CA LYS A 25 -8.01 4.12 -14.97
C LYS A 25 -7.45 5.52 -15.16
N PHE A 26 -7.67 6.42 -14.21
CA PHE A 26 -7.05 7.75 -14.27
C PHE A 26 -5.52 7.72 -14.09
N TYR A 27 -4.96 6.75 -13.37
CA TYR A 27 -3.52 6.51 -13.36
C TYR A 27 -3.04 5.86 -14.68
N ASP A 28 -3.75 4.84 -15.18
CA ASP A 28 -3.40 4.17 -16.44
C ASP A 28 -3.40 5.14 -17.64
N TRP A 29 -4.33 6.09 -17.66
CA TRP A 29 -4.44 7.13 -18.69
C TRP A 29 -3.51 8.32 -18.45
N GLY A 30 -2.71 8.33 -17.39
CA GLY A 30 -1.79 9.42 -17.07
C GLY A 30 -2.47 10.74 -16.67
N ILE A 31 -3.76 10.71 -16.34
CA ILE A 31 -4.51 11.88 -15.88
C ILE A 31 -4.02 12.30 -14.49
N PHE A 32 -3.76 11.32 -13.61
CA PHE A 32 -3.16 11.58 -12.31
C PHE A 32 -1.64 11.65 -12.40
N LYS A 33 -1.06 12.61 -11.68
CA LYS A 33 0.38 12.82 -11.63
C LYS A 33 1.04 11.64 -10.91
N SER A 34 2.03 11.04 -11.58
CA SER A 34 2.95 10.06 -11.02
C SER A 34 4.32 10.72 -10.84
N THR A 35 4.99 10.45 -9.73
CA THR A 35 6.34 10.96 -9.45
C THR A 35 7.35 9.83 -9.63
N SER A 36 8.37 10.06 -10.45
CA SER A 36 9.52 9.17 -10.61
C SER A 36 10.74 9.76 -9.87
N PHE A 37 11.68 8.89 -9.52
CA PHE A 37 12.94 9.24 -8.89
C PHE A 37 14.08 8.56 -9.64
N ASP A 38 15.28 9.13 -9.58
CA ASP A 38 16.48 8.61 -10.27
C ASP A 38 17.15 7.44 -9.52
N LEU A 39 16.43 6.81 -8.58
CA LEU A 39 16.90 5.69 -7.77
C LEU A 39 15.93 4.50 -7.88
N PRO A 40 16.42 3.26 -7.78
CA PRO A 40 15.57 2.07 -7.88
C PRO A 40 14.62 1.98 -6.68
N ILE A 41 13.32 1.80 -6.95
CA ILE A 41 12.25 1.72 -5.94
C ILE A 41 11.59 0.34 -6.01
N ILE A 42 11.46 -0.32 -4.86
CA ILE A 42 10.74 -1.58 -4.71
C ILE A 42 9.50 -1.34 -3.86
N CYS A 43 8.32 -1.52 -4.44
CA CYS A 43 7.04 -1.38 -3.74
C CYS A 43 6.57 -2.74 -3.19
N VAL A 44 6.46 -2.86 -1.86
CA VAL A 44 5.92 -4.07 -1.20
C VAL A 44 4.48 -3.83 -0.74
N GLY A 45 3.53 -4.49 -1.40
CA GLY A 45 2.08 -4.30 -1.19
C GLY A 45 1.28 -5.61 -1.17
N ASN A 46 -0.02 -5.50 -0.89
CA ASN A 46 -0.98 -6.61 -1.02
C ASN A 46 -2.35 -6.07 -1.47
N LEU A 47 -3.17 -6.94 -2.08
CA LEU A 47 -4.54 -6.65 -2.50
C LEU A 47 -5.56 -6.77 -1.37
N ALA A 48 -5.28 -7.58 -0.35
CA ALA A 48 -6.18 -7.79 0.79
C ALA A 48 -5.76 -6.99 2.03
N VAL A 49 -6.77 -6.59 2.80
CA VAL A 49 -6.59 -5.98 4.13
C VAL A 49 -6.26 -7.07 5.17
N GLY A 50 -5.43 -6.72 6.16
CA GLY A 50 -5.01 -7.64 7.24
C GLY A 50 -3.51 -7.98 7.22
N GLY A 51 -3.14 -9.02 7.99
CA GLY A 51 -1.78 -9.53 8.10
C GLY A 51 -1.36 -10.28 6.84
N SER A 52 -0.82 -9.56 5.87
CA SER A 52 -0.48 -10.11 4.54
C SER A 52 1.02 -10.39 4.35
N GLY A 53 1.78 -10.54 5.43
CA GLY A 53 3.22 -10.83 5.35
C GLY A 53 4.11 -9.70 4.81
N LYS A 54 3.56 -8.50 4.53
CA LYS A 54 4.32 -7.36 3.99
C LYS A 54 5.58 -7.05 4.82
N THR A 55 5.49 -7.05 6.15
CA THR A 55 6.62 -6.77 7.03
C THR A 55 7.72 -7.83 6.92
N PRO A 56 7.45 -9.14 7.10
CA PRO A 56 8.44 -10.19 6.82
C PRO A 56 9.04 -10.13 5.41
N THR A 57 8.24 -9.84 4.38
CA THR A 57 8.74 -9.70 3.00
C THR A 57 9.68 -8.51 2.86
N THR A 58 9.36 -7.37 3.46
CA THR A 58 10.24 -6.20 3.47
C THR A 58 11.55 -6.50 4.20
N GLU A 59 11.52 -7.14 5.36
CA GLU A 59 12.73 -7.53 6.11
C GLU A 59 13.62 -8.48 5.30
N TYR A 60 13.01 -9.45 4.62
CA TYR A 60 13.71 -10.36 3.73
C TYR A 60 14.40 -9.61 2.58
N LEU A 61 13.70 -8.68 1.91
CA LEU A 61 14.27 -7.89 0.82
C LEU A 61 15.44 -7.00 1.30
N VAL A 62 15.32 -6.39 2.47
CA VAL A 62 16.40 -5.58 3.06
C VAL A 62 17.65 -6.44 3.32
N ARG A 63 17.47 -7.66 3.84
CA ARG A 63 18.58 -8.61 4.04
C ARG A 63 19.20 -9.06 2.72
N LEU A 64 18.39 -9.29 1.70
CA LEU A 64 18.86 -9.68 0.36
C LEU A 64 19.67 -8.55 -0.29
N LEU A 65 19.33 -7.30 0.00
CA LEU A 65 19.97 -6.10 -0.54
C LEU A 65 21.01 -5.50 0.43
N SER A 66 21.59 -6.32 1.31
CA SER A 66 22.56 -5.86 2.34
C SER A 66 23.79 -5.16 1.78
N ASN A 67 24.14 -5.41 0.51
CA ASN A 67 25.26 -4.75 -0.19
C ASN A 67 24.91 -3.32 -0.68
N TYR A 68 23.67 -2.86 -0.48
CA TYR A 68 23.20 -1.54 -0.90
C TYR A 68 22.81 -0.68 0.30
N LYS A 69 22.88 0.65 0.13
CA LYS A 69 22.32 1.59 1.10
C LYS A 69 20.79 1.66 0.90
N VAL A 70 20.06 0.87 1.69
CA VAL A 70 18.60 0.77 1.60
C VAL A 70 17.94 1.72 2.60
N ALA A 71 16.84 2.34 2.17
CA ALA A 71 15.92 3.08 3.05
C ALA A 71 14.51 2.49 2.94
N ILE A 72 13.80 2.41 4.06
CA ILE A 72 12.43 1.90 4.13
C ILE A 72 11.48 3.08 4.28
N LEU A 73 10.50 3.21 3.38
CA LEU A 73 9.42 4.17 3.52
C LEU A 73 8.16 3.48 4.03
N SER A 74 7.71 3.87 5.22
CA SER A 74 6.45 3.40 5.80
C SER A 74 5.42 4.54 5.86
N ARG A 75 4.13 4.19 5.73
CA ARG A 75 3.02 5.15 5.89
C ARG A 75 2.93 5.67 7.34
N GLY A 76 3.39 4.89 8.31
CA GLY A 76 3.21 5.17 9.74
C GLY A 76 1.75 5.17 10.15
N TYR A 77 0.97 4.18 9.70
CA TYR A 77 -0.46 4.09 10.03
C TYR A 77 -0.66 3.95 11.55
N GLY A 78 -1.54 4.76 12.14
CA GLY A 78 -1.83 4.75 13.58
C GLY A 78 -0.97 5.69 14.44
N ARG A 79 0.00 6.41 13.87
CA ARG A 79 0.78 7.41 14.63
C ARG A 79 -0.06 8.63 14.98
N LYS A 80 0.28 9.27 16.11
CA LYS A 80 -0.33 10.54 16.54
C LYS A 80 0.31 11.77 15.89
N THR A 81 1.55 11.64 15.40
CA THR A 81 2.30 12.71 14.73
C THR A 81 1.86 12.90 13.27
N LYS A 82 2.03 14.10 12.71
CA LYS A 82 1.70 14.40 11.31
C LYS A 82 2.97 14.80 10.55
N GLY A 83 2.91 14.71 9.22
CA GLY A 83 4.04 15.08 8.35
C GLY A 83 5.07 13.97 8.15
N PHE A 84 6.20 14.33 7.55
CA PHE A 84 7.37 13.46 7.43
C PHE A 84 8.06 13.34 8.79
N VAL A 85 8.44 12.12 9.15
CA VAL A 85 9.23 11.82 10.34
C VAL A 85 10.32 10.86 9.91
N LEU A 86 11.57 11.23 10.15
CA LEU A 86 12.67 10.29 10.05
C LEU A 86 12.59 9.38 11.28
N ALA A 87 12.42 8.09 11.03
CA ALA A 87 12.49 7.09 12.08
C ALA A 87 13.98 6.83 12.37
N ASP A 88 14.59 7.71 13.15
CA ASP A 88 15.83 7.42 13.85
C ASP A 88 15.48 6.67 15.15
N ASP A 89 16.35 5.77 15.59
CA ASP A 89 16.14 4.84 16.72
C ASP A 89 15.48 5.47 17.96
#